data_AF-A0A0G0N0I5-F1
#
_entry.id   AF-A0A0G0N0I5-F1
#
_cell.length_a   1.000
_cell.length_b   1.000
_cell.length_c   1.000
_cell.angle_alpha   90.00
_cell.angle_beta   90.00
_cell.angle_gamma   90.00
#
_symmetry.space_group_name_H-M   'P 1'
#
loop_
_entity.id
_entity.type
_entity.pdbx_description
1 polymer ?
#
loop_
_entity_poly.entity_id
_entity_poly.type
_entity_poly.pdbx_seq_one_letter_code
_entity_poly.pdbx_strand_id
1 'polypeptide(L)' 'MDCCNHNLTTKKEDNKLYQCPECGLWYNDKEWAEKCEAWCKERKSCNLEITSHSVVPNKMD' A
#
# COMPACT_ATOMS: atom_id res chain seq x y z
N MET A 1 9.61 42.47 4.88
CA MET A 1 8.61 42.05 5.87
C MET A 1 7.41 41.52 5.11
N ASP A 2 7.11 40.23 4.97
CA ASP A 2 7.69 38.98 5.49
C ASP A 2 7.23 37.83 4.57
N CYS A 3 8.09 36.80 4.42
CA CYS A 3 7.81 35.35 4.32
C CYS A 3 6.83 34.80 3.23
N CYS A 4 7.10 33.75 2.44
CA CYS A 4 8.15 32.72 2.38
C CYS A 4 8.08 31.99 1.02
N ASN A 5 9.23 31.51 0.52
CA ASN A 5 9.35 30.56 -0.59
C ASN A 5 9.00 29.14 -0.12
N HIS A 6 7.94 28.53 -0.66
CA HIS A 6 7.67 27.10 -0.45
C HIS A 6 8.19 26.29 -1.64
N ASN A 7 9.36 25.67 -1.45
CA ASN A 7 9.88 24.63 -2.34
C ASN A 7 9.52 23.27 -1.74
N LEU A 8 8.49 22.62 -2.29
CA LEU A 8 8.06 21.27 -1.89
C LEU A 8 8.74 20.24 -2.79
N THR A 9 9.88 19.73 -2.32
CA THR A 9 10.57 18.60 -2.96
C THR A 9 9.88 17.30 -2.53
N THR A 10 8.87 16.87 -3.30
CA THR A 10 8.31 15.53 -3.15
C THR A 10 9.34 14.53 -3.66
N LYS A 11 10.18 14.02 -2.75
CA LYS A 11 11.02 12.85 -2.99
C LYS A 11 10.11 11.66 -3.29
N LYS A 12 9.93 11.35 -4.57
CA LYS A 12 9.38 10.05 -5.00
C LYS A 12 10.49 9.02 -4.80
N GLU A 13 10.51 8.38 -3.64
CA GLU A 13 11.13 7.07 -3.54
C GLU A 13 10.19 6.08 -4.22
N ASP A 14 10.69 5.39 -5.25
CA ASP A 14 10.08 4.27 -5.96
C ASP A 14 9.78 3.09 -5.02
N ASN A 15 8.89 3.29 -4.05
CA ASN A 15 8.32 2.24 -3.24
C ASN A 15 7.30 1.50 -4.10
N LYS A 16 7.76 0.45 -4.78
CA LYS A 16 6.91 -0.45 -5.55
C LYS A 16 6.01 -1.23 -4.59
N LEU A 17 4.83 -0.67 -4.36
CA LEU A 17 3.77 -1.36 -3.63
C LEU A 17 3.05 -2.33 -4.56
N TYR A 18 2.71 -3.49 -4.02
CA TYR A 18 1.96 -4.54 -4.71
C TYR A 18 0.53 -4.54 -4.21
N GLN A 19 -0.43 -4.40 -5.13
CA GLN A 19 -1.85 -4.41 -4.80
C GLN A 19 -2.43 -5.81 -5.02
N CYS A 20 -3.24 -6.29 -4.07
CA CYS A 20 -4.05 -7.48 -4.27
C CYS A 20 -5.27 -7.14 -5.15
N PRO A 21 -5.50 -7.82 -6.29
CA PRO A 21 -6.61 -7.52 -7.19
C PRO A 21 -7.98 -7.92 -6.63
N GLU A 22 -8.03 -8.84 -5.66
CA GLU A 22 -9.29 -9.35 -5.10
C GLU A 22 -9.89 -8.41 -4.05
N CYS A 23 -9.05 -7.88 -3.14
CA CYS A 23 -9.49 -7.04 -2.02
C CYS A 23 -9.03 -5.58 -2.11
N GLY A 24 -8.08 -5.27 -3.00
CA GLY A 24 -7.56 -3.92 -3.20
C GLY A 24 -6.52 -3.45 -2.18
N LEU A 25 -6.09 -4.30 -1.24
CA LEU A 25 -5.07 -3.98 -0.24
C LEU A 25 -3.67 -3.86 -0.88
N TRP A 26 -2.87 -2.93 -0.37
CA TRP A 26 -1.50 -2.68 -0.82
C TRP A 26 -0.49 -3.30 0.15
N TYR A 27 0.62 -3.78 -0.39
CA TYR A 27 1.69 -4.46 0.34
C TYR A 27 3.05 -3.95 -0.12
N ASN A 28 4.01 -3.85 0.79
CA ASN A 28 5.40 -3.56 0.41
C ASN A 28 6.04 -4.74 -0.33
N ASP A 29 5.66 -5.96 0.04
CA ASP A 29 6.23 -7.18 -0.52
C ASP A 29 5.25 -7.88 -1.44
N LYS A 30 5.77 -8.35 -2.58
CA LYS A 30 5.01 -9.17 -3.53
C LYS A 30 4.49 -10.46 -2.88
N GLU A 31 5.27 -11.06 -1.98
CA GLU A 31 4.88 -12.29 -1.28
C GLU A 31 3.60 -12.11 -0.46
N TRP A 32 3.44 -10.96 0.21
CA TRP A 32 2.22 -10.64 0.95
C TRP A 32 1.02 -10.42 0.02
N ALA A 33 1.24 -9.75 -1.12
CA ALA A 33 0.19 -9.59 -2.13
C ALA A 33 -0.25 -10.94 -2.72
N GLU A 34 0.70 -11.85 -3.01
CA GLU A 34 0.43 -13.19 -3.53
C GLU A 34 -0.30 -14.07 -2.50
N LYS A 35 0.14 -14.04 -1.23
CA LYS A 35 -0.58 -14.70 -0.12
C LYS A 35 -2.01 -14.17 0.02
N CYS A 36 -2.18 -12.84 -0.08
CA CYS A 36 -3.50 -12.22 -0.01
C CYS A 36 -4.39 -12.66 -1.17
N GLU A 37 -3.86 -12.67 -2.40
CA GLU A 37 -4.58 -13.12 -3.59
C GLU A 37 -5.00 -14.60 -3.48
N ALA A 38 -4.06 -15.49 -3.13
CA ALA A 38 -4.34 -16.91 -2.96
C ALA A 38 -5.42 -17.15 -1.89
N TRP A 39 -5.31 -16.46 -0.75
CA TRP A 39 -6.30 -16.55 0.31
C TRP A 39 -7.67 -16.01 -0.11
N CYS A 40 -7.72 -14.85 -0.78
CA CYS A 40 -8.98 -14.27 -1.25
C CYS A 40 -9.65 -15.18 -2.29
N LYS A 41 -8.90 -15.79 -3.21
CA LYS A 41 -9.43 -16.73 -4.21
C LYS A 41 -10.00 -18.01 -3.58
N GLU A 42 -9.31 -18.56 -2.57
CA GLU A 42 -9.74 -19.80 -1.91
C GLU A 42 -10.90 -19.58 -0.93
N ARG A 43 -10.83 -18.52 -0.11
CA ARG A 43 -11.75 -18.29 1.02
C ARG A 43 -12.85 -17.28 0.72
N LYS A 44 -12.72 -16.48 -0.34
CA LYS A 44 -13.58 -15.31 -0.65
C LYS A 44 -13.72 -14.32 0.52
N SER A 45 -12.67 -14.18 1.33
CA SER A 45 -12.62 -13.29 2.48
C SER A 45 -11.17 -12.88 2.73
N CYS A 46 -10.92 -11.73 3.34
CA CYS A 46 -9.56 -11.29 3.68
C CYS A 46 -9.06 -11.98 4.96
N ASN A 47 -7.80 -12.44 4.98
CA ASN A 47 -7.17 -12.91 6.21
C ASN A 47 -6.72 -11.71 7.05
N LEU A 48 -7.06 -11.68 8.34
CA LEU A 48 -6.62 -10.60 9.25
C LEU A 48 -5.10 -10.56 9.44
N GLU A 49 -4.43 -11.71 9.46
CA GLU A 49 -2.97 -11.77 9.56
C GLU A 49 -2.32 -11.11 8.35
N ILE A 50 -2.76 -11.49 7.14
CA ILE A 50 -2.25 -10.90 5.89
C ILE A 50 -2.62 -9.41 5.82
N THR A 51 -3.84 -9.03 6.19
CA THR A 51 -4.29 -7.63 6.17
C THR A 51 -3.49 -6.76 7.13
N SER A 52 -2.98 -7.32 8.23
CA SER A 52 -2.14 -6.58 9.19
C SER A 52 -0.79 -6.15 8.61
N HIS A 53 -0.33 -6.82 7.55
CA HIS A 53 0.87 -6.44 6.77
C HIS A 53 0.56 -5.47 5.62
N SER A 54 -0.72 -5.10 5.43
CA SER A 54 -1.06 -4.12 4.41
C SER A 54 -0.55 -2.74 4.81
N VAL A 55 -0.11 -2.00 3.80
CA VAL A 55 0.33 -0.62 3.96
C VAL A 55 -0.65 0.29 3.27
N VAL A 56 -0.97 1.41 3.89
CA VAL A 56 -1.73 2.46 3.24
C VAL A 56 -0.73 3.31 2.47
N PRO A 57 -0.81 3.41 1.12
CA PRO A 57 -0.02 4.40 0.40
C PRO A 57 -0.45 5.77 0.93
N ASN A 58 0.41 6.39 1.72
CA ASN A 58 0.11 7.64 2.41
C ASN A 58 -0.23 8.71 1.36
N LYS A 59 -1.52 9.02 1.20
CA LYS A 59 -1.95 10.23 0.52
C LYS A 59 -1.82 11.34 1.57
N MET A 60 -0.89 12.26 1.35
CA MET A 60 -1.01 13.61 1.90
C MET A 60 -2.35 14.17 1.40
N ASP A 61 -3.29 14.35 2.32
CA ASP A 61 -4.46 15.24 2.18
C ASP A 61 -4.03 16.66 2.59
#